data_AF-A0A166TE14-F1
#
_entry.id   AF-A0A166TE14-F1
#
_cell.length_a   1.000
_cell.length_b   1.000
_cell.length_c   1.000
_cell.angle_alpha   90.00
_cell.angle_beta   90.00
_cell.angle_gamma   90.00
#
_symmetry.space_group_name_H-M   'P 1'
#
loop_
_entity.id
_entity.type
_entity.pdbx_description
1 polymer ?
#
loop_
_entity_poly.entity_id
_entity_poly.type
_entity_poly.pdbx_seq_one_letter_code
_entity_poly.pdbx_strand_id
1 'polypeptide(L)'
;MFSHCTRLSVIPKLPQCELVTDADEEVFLLYTALLASPSEDAHTTGFHGLGHVDSRSDVLSVKFELTTPVLESDPGVAKTKGRSKRKAKTNGGQRTVEVELAQDKTALRTRKGDTGSVLWQASVDLAQVLLQQHHVHHVDALLDRNALAGAHILELGAGTGLLSILLSPLVAQYTVTDIVPILPLIRKNLLLNFPGWHPSPSPSHSSPSPSPPDKPGANIHVEELDWTARPHLFSHITALPVDLILAVDCIYNPALLPALVDTLDWVADSGAGTQALVVMELRQEDVVREFLALWLARGWEVRRVEGLLGGRYVVWVGCKEARAGKGGDVQ
;
A
#
# COMPACT_ATOMS: atom_id res chain seq x y z
N MET A 1 15.89 8.59 -31.21
CA MET A 1 14.77 7.63 -31.08
C MET A 1 14.72 7.16 -29.64
N PHE A 2 14.06 7.91 -28.76
CA PHE A 2 13.70 7.37 -27.45
C PHE A 2 12.52 6.44 -27.68
N SER A 3 12.76 5.14 -27.60
CA SER A 3 11.68 4.16 -27.52
C SER A 3 10.80 4.60 -26.36
N HIS A 4 9.57 5.04 -26.65
CA HIS A 4 8.53 5.18 -25.63
C HIS A 4 8.21 3.76 -25.17
N CYS A 5 9.02 3.26 -24.23
CA CYS A 5 8.66 2.08 -23.46
C CYS A 5 7.49 2.52 -22.59
N THR A 6 6.26 2.26 -23.05
CA THR A 6 5.06 2.51 -22.27
C THR A 6 5.20 1.72 -20.98
N ARG A 7 5.41 2.41 -19.85
CA ARG A 7 5.47 1.76 -18.54
C ARG A 7 4.16 1.02 -18.31
N LEU A 8 4.24 -0.22 -17.84
CA LEU A 8 3.07 -1.01 -17.49
C LEU A 8 2.43 -0.42 -16.24
N SER A 9 1.09 -0.33 -16.24
CA SER A 9 0.31 0.12 -15.09
C SER A 9 0.45 -0.90 -13.96
N VAL A 10 0.85 -0.45 -12.76
CA VAL A 10 1.04 -1.33 -11.60
C VAL A 10 -0.31 -1.87 -11.12
N ILE A 11 -1.34 -1.04 -11.10
CA ILE A 11 -2.73 -1.44 -10.88
C ILE A 11 -3.39 -1.52 -12.25
N PRO A 12 -3.72 -2.71 -12.77
CA PRO A 12 -4.40 -2.85 -14.05
C PRO A 12 -5.85 -2.34 -13.97
N LYS A 13 -6.55 -2.27 -15.11
CA LYS A 13 -8.00 -2.02 -15.10
C LYS A 13 -8.71 -3.21 -14.45
N LEU A 14 -9.17 -3.03 -13.22
CA LEU A 14 -9.87 -4.07 -12.46
C LEU A 14 -11.36 -4.13 -12.84
N PRO A 15 -11.96 -5.33 -12.90
CA PRO A 15 -13.40 -5.47 -13.17
C PRO A 15 -14.29 -5.05 -12.00
N GLN A 16 -13.76 -5.01 -10.77
CA GLN A 16 -14.50 -4.71 -9.53
C GLN A 16 -14.15 -3.30 -8.99
N CYS A 17 -14.24 -2.30 -9.87
CA CYS A 17 -14.01 -0.91 -9.51
C CYS A 17 -15.21 -0.04 -9.88
N GLU A 18 -15.61 0.83 -8.95
CA GLU A 18 -16.64 1.84 -9.17
C GLU A 18 -16.01 3.23 -9.28
N LEU A 19 -16.46 4.03 -10.24
CA LEU A 19 -15.96 5.39 -10.42
C LEU A 19 -16.58 6.32 -9.37
N VAL A 20 -15.74 7.02 -8.62
CA VAL A 20 -16.17 8.03 -7.66
C VAL A 20 -16.28 9.37 -8.39
N THR A 21 -17.50 9.89 -8.51
CA THR A 21 -17.76 11.18 -9.19
C THR A 21 -18.20 12.29 -8.24
N ASP A 22 -18.75 11.91 -7.09
CA ASP A 22 -19.25 12.83 -6.07
C ASP A 22 -18.85 12.32 -4.67
N ALA A 23 -18.31 13.21 -3.85
CA ALA A 23 -17.81 12.85 -2.52
C ALA A 23 -18.93 12.56 -1.52
N ASP A 24 -20.08 13.24 -1.64
CA ASP A 24 -21.23 13.04 -0.75
C ASP A 24 -21.90 11.69 -1.02
N GLU A 25 -22.10 11.35 -2.30
CA GLU A 25 -22.64 10.05 -2.72
C GLU A 25 -21.74 8.89 -2.25
N GLU A 26 -20.44 8.99 -2.47
CA GLU A 26 -19.48 7.95 -2.05
C GLU A 26 -19.48 7.75 -0.53
N VAL A 27 -19.44 8.84 0.25
CA VAL A 27 -19.51 8.74 1.72
C VAL A 27 -20.84 8.13 2.16
N PHE A 28 -21.95 8.52 1.55
CA PHE A 28 -23.25 7.93 1.84
C PHE A 28 -23.26 6.42 1.59
N LEU A 29 -22.73 5.95 0.47
CA LEU A 29 -22.64 4.53 0.12
C LEU A 29 -21.77 3.76 1.12
N LEU A 30 -20.57 4.28 1.41
CA LEU A 30 -19.61 3.65 2.32
C LEU A 30 -20.17 3.48 3.73
N TYR A 31 -20.76 4.54 4.29
CA TYR A 31 -21.29 4.49 5.65
C TYR A 31 -22.62 3.75 5.76
N THR A 32 -23.43 3.74 4.69
CA THR A 32 -24.61 2.87 4.62
C THR A 32 -24.20 1.40 4.61
N ALA A 33 -23.18 1.02 3.83
CA ALA A 33 -22.65 -0.33 3.80
C ALA A 33 -21.99 -0.73 5.13
N LEU A 34 -21.30 0.20 5.79
CA LEU A 34 -20.71 0.00 7.11
C LEU A 34 -21.78 -0.31 8.16
N LEU A 35 -22.91 0.41 8.16
CA LEU A 35 -24.04 0.18 9.05
C LEU A 35 -24.78 -1.14 8.75
N ALA A 36 -24.81 -1.56 7.48
CA ALA A 36 -25.45 -2.81 7.06
C ALA A 36 -24.59 -4.05 7.32
N SER A 37 -23.28 -3.88 7.49
CA SER A 37 -22.37 -4.97 7.79
C SER A 37 -22.66 -5.52 9.19
N PRO A 38 -22.89 -6.84 9.35
CA PRO A 38 -23.00 -7.43 10.67
C PRO A 38 -21.74 -7.06 11.45
N SER A 39 -21.87 -6.56 12.67
CA SER A 39 -20.72 -6.32 13.53
C SER A 39 -19.90 -7.61 13.59
N GLU A 40 -18.73 -7.62 12.93
CA GLU A 40 -17.76 -8.73 13.03
C GLU A 40 -17.30 -8.96 14.49
N ASP A 41 -17.69 -8.05 15.38
CA ASP A 41 -17.52 -8.08 16.83
C ASP A 41 -18.28 -9.23 17.54
N ALA A 42 -19.07 -10.04 16.84
CA ALA A 42 -19.73 -11.20 17.45
C ALA A 42 -18.79 -12.43 17.61
N HIS A 43 -17.65 -12.48 16.92
CA HIS A 43 -16.73 -13.64 16.95
C HIS A 43 -15.28 -13.33 17.31
N THR A 44 -14.90 -12.06 17.47
CA THR A 44 -13.63 -11.67 18.11
C THR A 44 -13.92 -11.15 19.52
N THR A 45 -13.49 -11.86 20.55
CA THR A 45 -13.65 -11.51 21.98
C THR A 45 -12.83 -10.29 22.43
N GLY A 46 -12.47 -9.38 21.52
CA GLY A 46 -11.64 -8.21 21.79
C GLY A 46 -12.37 -6.92 21.45
N PHE A 47 -12.46 -6.02 22.41
CA PHE A 47 -12.77 -4.60 22.19
C PHE A 47 -11.87 -4.06 21.06
N HIS A 48 -12.45 -3.68 19.91
CA HIS A 48 -11.71 -3.05 18.82
C HIS A 48 -11.30 -1.65 19.27
N GLY A 49 -10.04 -1.52 19.72
CA GLY A 49 -9.51 -0.28 20.27
C GLY A 49 -9.26 0.78 19.21
N LEU A 50 -8.19 1.57 19.37
CA LEU A 50 -7.81 2.63 18.44
C LEU A 50 -7.41 2.15 17.03
N GLY A 51 -7.47 0.85 16.71
CA GLY A 51 -7.08 0.31 15.41
C GLY A 51 -5.59 -0.01 15.23
N HIS A 52 -4.77 0.09 16.28
CA HIS A 52 -3.39 -0.43 16.28
C HIS A 52 -3.33 -1.87 16.80
N VAL A 53 -2.35 -2.64 16.31
CA VAL A 53 -2.33 -4.12 16.38
C VAL A 53 -2.19 -4.67 17.80
N ASP A 54 -1.25 -4.15 18.60
CA ASP A 54 -1.11 -4.55 20.00
C ASP A 54 -0.65 -3.37 20.86
N SER A 55 -1.40 -3.11 21.93
CA SER A 55 -1.11 -2.05 22.89
C SER A 55 -0.19 -2.51 24.03
N ARG A 56 0.19 -3.79 24.10
CA ARG A 56 0.90 -4.39 25.25
C ARG A 56 2.38 -4.63 25.01
N SER A 57 2.81 -4.89 23.78
CA SER A 57 4.23 -5.05 23.44
C SER A 57 4.85 -3.83 22.75
N ASP A 58 6.14 -3.57 22.97
CA ASP A 58 6.92 -2.56 22.22
C ASP A 58 7.60 -3.17 20.99
N VAL A 59 7.61 -4.50 20.88
CA VAL A 59 8.07 -5.26 19.72
C VAL A 59 6.97 -6.23 19.30
N LEU A 60 6.57 -6.18 18.04
CA LEU A 60 5.52 -6.98 17.43
C LEU A 60 6.15 -8.04 16.53
N SER A 61 5.69 -9.28 16.63
CA SER A 61 5.96 -10.33 15.65
C SER A 61 4.69 -10.54 14.81
N VAL A 62 4.71 -10.02 13.59
CA VAL A 62 3.56 -10.08 12.67
C VAL A 62 3.77 -11.24 11.70
N LYS A 63 2.78 -12.14 11.60
CA LYS A 63 2.85 -13.34 10.77
C LYS A 63 1.80 -13.30 9.68
N PHE A 64 2.24 -13.53 8.44
CA PHE A 64 1.41 -13.64 7.26
C PHE A 64 1.44 -15.08 6.78
N GLU A 65 0.28 -15.74 6.83
CA GLU A 65 0.12 -17.10 6.33
C GLU A 65 -0.41 -17.07 4.90
N LEU A 66 0.39 -17.59 3.97
CA LEU A 66 0.07 -17.64 2.56
C LEU A 66 -0.26 -19.09 2.18
N THR A 67 -1.44 -19.29 1.62
CA THR A 67 -1.96 -20.63 1.30
C THR A 67 -2.19 -20.76 -0.19
N THR A 68 -1.67 -21.84 -0.79
CA THR A 68 -2.07 -22.21 -2.15
C THR A 68 -3.35 -23.04 -2.09
N PRO A 69 -4.47 -22.63 -2.73
CA PRO A 69 -5.69 -23.42 -2.72
C PRO A 69 -5.43 -24.80 -3.35
N VAL A 70 -5.84 -25.85 -2.64
CA VAL A 70 -5.80 -27.21 -3.17
C VAL A 70 -6.95 -27.34 -4.15
N LEU A 71 -6.67 -27.52 -5.43
CA LEU A 71 -7.69 -27.93 -6.40
C LEU A 71 -8.29 -29.26 -5.93
N GLU A 72 -9.54 -29.24 -5.48
CA GLU A 72 -10.28 -30.47 -5.21
C GLU A 72 -10.35 -31.26 -6.53
N SER A 73 -9.75 -32.45 -6.54
CA SER A 73 -9.90 -33.36 -7.66
C SER A 73 -11.37 -33.79 -7.74
N ASP A 74 -12.02 -33.35 -8.82
CA ASP A 74 -13.39 -33.65 -9.24
C ASP A 74 -13.88 -35.06 -8.80
N PRO A 75 -14.95 -35.19 -8.01
CA PRO A 75 -15.52 -36.49 -7.66
C PRO A 75 -16.37 -37.03 -8.81
N GLY A 76 -15.74 -37.32 -9.96
CA GLY A 76 -16.48 -37.53 -11.21
C GLY A 76 -15.83 -38.43 -12.26
N VAL A 77 -14.94 -39.37 -11.90
CA VAL A 77 -14.49 -40.40 -12.87
C VAL A 77 -14.61 -41.79 -12.27
N ALA A 78 -15.56 -42.55 -12.82
CA ALA A 78 -15.83 -43.94 -12.48
C ALA A 78 -14.56 -44.80 -12.62
N LYS A 79 -14.29 -45.60 -11.59
CA LYS A 79 -13.14 -46.50 -11.48
C LYS A 79 -13.15 -47.56 -12.60
N THR A 80 -12.22 -47.45 -13.55
CA THR A 80 -11.74 -48.62 -14.31
C THR A 80 -10.50 -49.18 -13.60
N LYS A 81 -10.56 -50.47 -13.22
CA LYS A 81 -9.49 -51.18 -12.52
C LYS A 81 -8.26 -51.32 -13.43
N GLY A 82 -7.14 -50.70 -13.05
CA GLY A 82 -5.87 -50.89 -13.76
C GLY A 82 -4.67 -50.22 -13.09
N ARG A 83 -3.86 -51.04 -12.40
CA ARG A 83 -2.41 -50.93 -12.17
C ARG A 83 -1.84 -49.68 -11.46
N SER A 84 -1.25 -49.95 -10.29
CA SER A 84 -0.46 -49.06 -9.42
C SER A 84 0.35 -47.98 -10.16
N LYS A 85 -0.02 -46.72 -9.93
CA LYS A 85 0.86 -45.54 -10.05
C LYS A 85 0.73 -44.75 -8.75
N ARG A 86 1.87 -44.46 -8.10
CA ARG A 86 1.98 -43.62 -6.90
C ARG A 86 1.20 -42.32 -7.13
N LYS A 87 0.10 -42.14 -6.39
CA LYS A 87 -0.66 -40.89 -6.35
C LYS A 87 0.25 -39.86 -5.69
N ALA A 88 0.75 -38.89 -6.47
CA ALA A 88 1.47 -37.76 -5.91
C ALA A 88 0.47 -36.97 -5.05
N LYS A 89 0.71 -36.98 -3.73
CA LYS A 89 0.03 -36.10 -2.79
C LYS A 89 0.57 -34.70 -3.06
N THR A 90 -0.19 -33.85 -3.75
CA THR A 90 0.10 -32.43 -3.82
C THR A 90 -0.17 -31.86 -2.43
N ASN A 91 0.87 -31.77 -1.60
CA ASN A 91 0.80 -30.95 -0.39
C ASN A 91 0.57 -29.51 -0.86
N GLY A 92 -0.59 -28.93 -0.54
CA GLY A 92 -0.79 -27.49 -0.66
C GLY A 92 0.32 -26.81 0.14
N GLY A 93 1.18 -26.06 -0.54
CA GLY A 93 2.29 -25.36 0.11
C GLY A 93 1.71 -24.25 0.98
N GLN A 94 1.94 -24.32 2.29
CA GLN A 94 1.75 -23.20 3.20
C GLN A 94 3.10 -22.49 3.33
N ARG A 95 3.12 -21.17 3.09
CA ARG A 95 4.30 -20.32 3.27
C ARG A 95 3.98 -19.28 4.33
N THR A 96 4.85 -19.15 5.32
CA THR A 96 4.74 -18.10 6.33
C THR A 96 5.79 -17.03 6.07
N VAL A 97 5.38 -15.76 6.13
CA VAL A 97 6.28 -14.60 6.18
C VAL A 97 6.13 -13.96 7.54
N GLU A 98 7.22 -13.71 8.24
CA GLU A 98 7.23 -13.13 9.58
C GLU A 98 8.08 -11.86 9.58
N VAL A 99 7.59 -10.83 10.27
CA VAL A 99 8.24 -9.52 10.39
C VAL A 99 8.28 -9.13 11.87
N GLU A 100 9.43 -8.66 12.32
CA GLU A 100 9.59 -8.06 13.65
C GLU A 100 9.59 -6.53 13.56
N LEU A 101 8.72 -5.87 14.32
CA LEU A 101 8.60 -4.41 14.33
C LEU A 101 8.69 -3.86 15.73
N ALA A 102 9.54 -2.87 15.95
CA ALA A 102 9.43 -1.99 17.09
C ALA A 102 8.31 -0.95 16.87
N GLN A 103 7.69 -0.54 17.97
CA GLN A 103 6.76 0.59 18.05
C GLN A 103 6.97 1.36 19.36
N ASP A 104 6.51 2.60 19.43
CA ASP A 104 6.51 3.43 20.62
C ASP A 104 5.07 3.82 20.96
N LYS A 105 4.47 3.13 21.92
CA LYS A 105 3.09 3.40 22.35
C LYS A 105 3.01 4.56 23.35
N THR A 106 4.12 4.88 24.00
CA THR A 106 4.19 6.01 24.93
C THR A 106 4.08 7.30 24.14
N ALA A 107 4.79 7.38 23.01
CA ALA A 107 4.65 8.44 22.03
C ALA A 107 3.22 8.71 21.61
N LEU A 108 2.49 7.68 21.13
CA LEU A 108 1.09 7.77 20.71
C LEU A 108 0.21 8.45 21.78
N ARG A 109 0.50 8.22 23.07
CA ARG A 109 -0.28 8.75 24.18
C ARG A 109 0.19 10.11 24.69
N THR A 110 1.44 10.49 24.43
CA THR A 110 2.09 11.64 25.09
C THR A 110 2.47 12.74 24.12
N ARG A 111 2.73 12.42 22.84
CA ARG A 111 3.07 13.38 21.80
C ARG A 111 1.81 13.70 21.00
N LYS A 112 1.36 14.95 21.09
CA LYS A 112 0.17 15.41 20.38
C LYS A 112 0.37 15.27 18.87
N GLY A 113 -0.53 14.53 18.22
CA GLY A 113 -0.49 14.30 16.77
C GLY A 113 0.45 13.18 16.33
N ASP A 114 1.10 12.46 17.25
CA ASP A 114 1.89 11.29 16.89
C ASP A 114 0.96 10.09 16.68
N THR A 115 0.81 9.68 15.44
CA THR A 115 0.13 8.44 15.04
C THR A 115 1.06 7.47 14.31
N GLY A 116 2.25 7.92 13.89
CA GLY A 116 3.21 7.11 13.14
C GLY A 116 4.03 6.15 14.01
N SER A 117 3.99 6.30 15.34
CA SER A 117 4.82 5.50 16.24
C SER A 117 4.32 4.08 16.50
N VAL A 118 3.13 3.70 16.01
CA VAL A 118 2.52 2.37 16.22
C VAL A 118 2.08 1.72 14.91
N LEU A 119 1.92 0.40 14.93
CA LEU A 119 1.44 -0.34 13.77
C LEU A 119 -0.08 -0.30 13.68
N TRP A 120 -0.61 0.25 12.58
CA TRP A 120 -2.04 0.28 12.27
C TRP A 120 -2.49 -1.02 11.58
N GLN A 121 -3.68 -1.50 11.94
CA GLN A 121 -4.23 -2.76 11.43
C GLN A 121 -4.46 -2.71 9.91
N ALA A 122 -4.85 -1.56 9.35
CA ALA A 122 -5.03 -1.38 7.91
C ALA A 122 -3.79 -1.79 7.08
N SER A 123 -2.58 -1.50 7.58
CA SER A 123 -1.33 -1.91 6.92
C SER A 123 -1.13 -3.43 6.95
N VAL A 124 -1.52 -4.09 8.04
CA VAL A 124 -1.44 -5.56 8.16
C VAL A 124 -2.44 -6.24 7.24
N ASP A 125 -3.69 -5.76 7.22
CA ASP A 125 -4.74 -6.37 6.42
C ASP A 125 -4.46 -6.19 4.92
N LEU A 126 -4.01 -5.00 4.51
CA LEU A 126 -3.55 -4.75 3.14
C LEU A 126 -2.37 -5.67 2.77
N ALA A 127 -1.35 -5.76 3.63
CA ALA A 127 -0.19 -6.59 3.37
C ALA A 127 -0.57 -8.08 3.19
N GLN A 128 -1.45 -8.61 4.05
CA GLN A 128 -1.92 -9.99 3.96
C GLN A 128 -2.57 -10.26 2.59
N VAL A 129 -3.44 -9.38 2.13
CA VAL A 129 -4.13 -9.54 0.85
C VAL A 129 -3.15 -9.45 -0.32
N LEU A 130 -2.27 -8.44 -0.33
CA LEU A 130 -1.29 -8.24 -1.41
C LEU A 130 -0.32 -9.43 -1.52
N LEU A 131 0.22 -9.90 -0.39
CA LEU A 131 1.13 -11.05 -0.35
C LEU A 131 0.43 -12.33 -0.80
N GLN A 132 -0.82 -12.56 -0.38
CA GLN A 132 -1.61 -13.71 -0.76
C GLN A 132 -1.89 -13.71 -2.27
N GLN A 133 -2.40 -12.59 -2.82
CA GLN A 133 -2.66 -12.45 -4.26
C GLN A 133 -1.40 -12.66 -5.10
N HIS A 134 -0.27 -12.08 -4.68
CA HIS A 134 1.01 -12.26 -5.35
C HIS A 134 1.52 -13.71 -5.26
N HIS A 135 1.34 -14.39 -4.12
CA HIS A 135 1.77 -15.77 -3.90
C HIS A 135 1.03 -16.76 -4.81
N VAL A 136 -0.29 -16.63 -4.93
CA VAL A 136 -1.10 -17.55 -5.74
C VAL A 136 -1.23 -17.14 -7.20
N HIS A 137 -0.60 -16.04 -7.61
CA HIS A 137 -0.75 -15.47 -8.94
C HIS A 137 -2.23 -15.23 -9.29
N HIS A 138 -2.94 -14.54 -8.39
CA HIS A 138 -4.37 -14.30 -8.56
C HIS A 138 -4.64 -13.56 -9.88
N VAL A 139 -5.62 -14.03 -10.65
CA VAL A 139 -5.93 -13.47 -11.98
C VAL A 139 -6.47 -12.05 -11.90
N ASP A 140 -7.22 -11.74 -10.84
CA ASP A 140 -7.72 -10.40 -10.53
C ASP A 140 -6.92 -9.75 -9.38
N ALA A 141 -5.60 -9.97 -9.34
CA ALA A 141 -4.75 -9.32 -8.34
C ALA A 141 -4.82 -7.79 -8.46
N LEU A 142 -4.81 -7.08 -7.33
CA LEU A 142 -4.81 -5.62 -7.29
C LEU A 142 -3.54 -5.05 -7.96
N LEU A 143 -2.40 -5.69 -7.72
CA LEU A 143 -1.11 -5.29 -8.28
C LEU A 143 -0.68 -6.31 -9.34
N ASP A 144 -0.50 -5.86 -10.58
CA ASP A 144 0.04 -6.69 -11.65
C ASP A 144 1.48 -7.07 -11.31
N ARG A 145 1.74 -8.37 -11.21
CA ARG A 145 3.04 -8.90 -10.77
C ARG A 145 4.20 -8.48 -11.67
N ASN A 146 3.98 -8.42 -12.98
CA ASN A 146 5.06 -8.13 -13.92
C ASN A 146 5.40 -6.64 -13.91
N ALA A 147 4.39 -5.77 -13.85
CA ALA A 147 4.56 -4.34 -13.66
C ALA A 147 5.21 -4.03 -12.31
N LEU A 148 4.74 -4.70 -11.24
CA LEU A 148 5.24 -4.51 -9.87
C LEU A 148 6.74 -4.77 -9.75
N ALA A 149 7.25 -5.83 -10.39
CA ALA A 149 8.68 -6.19 -10.35
C ALA A 149 9.62 -5.08 -10.84
N GLY A 150 9.17 -4.23 -11.77
CA GLY A 150 9.91 -3.09 -12.31
C GLY A 150 9.54 -1.75 -11.68
N ALA A 151 8.60 -1.72 -10.73
CA ALA A 151 8.00 -0.49 -10.23
C ALA A 151 8.84 0.21 -9.16
N HIS A 152 8.72 1.54 -9.12
CA HIS A 152 9.10 2.37 -7.99
C HIS A 152 7.85 2.72 -7.17
N ILE A 153 7.80 2.25 -5.93
CA ILE A 153 6.76 2.60 -4.95
C ILE A 153 7.23 3.74 -4.06
N LEU A 154 6.36 4.73 -3.84
CA LEU A 154 6.49 5.74 -2.80
C LEU A 154 5.41 5.54 -1.74
N GLU A 155 5.78 5.32 -0.48
CA GLU A 155 4.83 5.24 0.64
C GLU A 155 4.83 6.53 1.45
N LEU A 156 3.66 7.15 1.59
CA LEU A 156 3.43 8.34 2.40
C LEU A 156 2.93 7.95 3.78
N GLY A 157 3.49 8.56 4.84
CA GLY A 157 3.04 8.34 6.21
C GLY A 157 3.19 6.88 6.66
N ALA A 158 4.35 6.28 6.39
CA ALA A 158 4.59 4.86 6.54
C ALA A 158 4.56 4.34 7.99
N GLY A 159 4.65 5.24 8.97
CA GLY A 159 4.66 4.90 10.39
C GLY A 159 5.79 3.93 10.75
N THR A 160 5.44 2.67 11.03
CA THR A 160 6.43 1.63 11.37
C THR A 160 7.23 1.13 10.16
N GLY A 161 6.78 1.39 8.93
CA GLY A 161 7.42 0.95 7.69
C GLY A 161 7.18 -0.53 7.33
N LEU A 162 6.12 -1.17 7.88
CA LEU A 162 5.79 -2.57 7.62
C LEU A 162 5.75 -2.91 6.11
N LEU A 163 5.05 -2.09 5.32
CA LEU A 163 4.85 -2.36 3.89
C LEU A 163 6.18 -2.30 3.13
N SER A 164 7.07 -1.39 3.48
CA SER A 164 8.42 -1.33 2.89
C SER A 164 9.19 -2.64 3.07
N ILE A 165 9.08 -3.32 4.22
CA ILE A 165 9.76 -4.60 4.47
C ILE A 165 9.15 -5.72 3.61
N LEU A 166 7.82 -5.74 3.49
CA LEU A 166 7.09 -6.82 2.84
C LEU A 166 7.06 -6.71 1.31
N LEU A 167 7.01 -5.48 0.79
CA LEU A 167 6.85 -5.21 -0.64
C LEU A 167 8.18 -4.97 -1.34
N SER A 168 9.25 -4.57 -0.64
CA SER A 168 10.56 -4.38 -1.29
C SER A 168 11.08 -5.61 -2.06
N PRO A 169 10.84 -6.87 -1.64
CA PRO A 169 11.26 -8.04 -2.42
C PRO A 169 10.48 -8.21 -3.74
N LEU A 170 9.39 -7.47 -3.92
CA LEU A 170 8.48 -7.59 -5.06
C LEU A 170 8.62 -6.45 -6.07
N VAL A 171 9.41 -5.42 -5.75
CA VAL A 171 9.54 -4.20 -6.55
C VAL A 171 10.98 -3.87 -6.89
N ALA A 172 11.19 -3.05 -7.92
CA ALA A 172 12.51 -2.55 -8.26
C ALA A 172 13.02 -1.57 -7.20
N GLN A 173 12.14 -0.68 -6.71
CA GLN A 173 12.51 0.35 -5.74
C GLN A 173 11.35 0.69 -4.80
N TYR A 174 11.68 0.96 -3.53
CA TYR A 174 10.72 1.36 -2.52
C TYR A 174 11.26 2.57 -1.74
N THR A 175 10.56 3.71 -1.85
CA THR A 175 10.85 4.89 -1.04
C THR A 175 9.81 5.00 0.06
N VAL A 176 10.24 4.81 1.30
CA VAL A 176 9.41 4.86 2.49
C VAL A 176 9.57 6.22 3.17
N THR A 177 8.47 6.95 3.36
CA THR A 177 8.51 8.33 3.85
C THR A 177 7.62 8.58 5.05
N ASP A 178 8.10 9.49 5.91
CA ASP A 178 7.37 10.01 7.05
C ASP A 178 8.02 11.32 7.52
N ILE A 179 7.50 11.92 8.59
CA ILE A 179 8.12 13.07 9.25
C ILE A 179 9.40 12.65 10.02
N VAL A 180 10.34 13.59 10.18
CA VAL A 180 11.65 13.35 10.84
C VAL A 180 11.58 12.53 12.13
N PRO A 181 10.63 12.78 13.06
CA PRO A 181 10.56 12.01 14.31
C PRO A 181 10.32 10.51 14.13
N ILE A 182 9.73 10.08 13.02
CA ILE A 182 9.38 8.67 12.74
C ILE A 182 10.50 7.94 12.01
N LEU A 183 11.35 8.62 11.24
CA LEU A 183 12.43 7.99 10.47
C LEU A 183 13.38 7.08 11.29
N PRO A 184 13.77 7.42 12.55
CA PRO A 184 14.55 6.52 13.39
C PRO A 184 13.84 5.18 13.66
N LEU A 185 12.52 5.19 13.80
CA LEU A 185 11.72 3.98 14.01
C LEU A 185 11.72 3.11 12.76
N ILE A 186 11.48 3.70 11.59
CA ILE A 186 11.52 2.99 10.29
C ILE A 186 12.88 2.32 10.09
N ARG A 187 13.98 3.08 10.30
CA ARG A 187 15.35 2.54 10.17
C ARG A 187 15.63 1.40 11.13
N LYS A 188 15.15 1.49 12.38
CA LYS A 188 15.25 0.41 13.36
C LYS A 188 14.52 -0.84 12.87
N ASN A 189 13.32 -0.69 12.32
CA ASN A 189 12.52 -1.81 11.81
C ASN A 189 13.15 -2.45 10.57
N LEU A 190 13.75 -1.67 9.67
CA LEU A 190 14.54 -2.21 8.56
C LEU A 190 15.73 -3.04 9.05
N LEU A 191 16.45 -2.56 10.07
CA LEU A 191 17.58 -3.31 10.66
C LEU A 191 17.16 -4.62 11.34
N LEU A 192 15.97 -4.67 11.95
CA LEU A 192 15.44 -5.89 12.56
C LEU A 192 15.18 -6.99 11.52
N ASN A 193 14.74 -6.60 10.31
CA ASN A 193 14.34 -7.56 9.27
C ASN A 193 15.42 -7.80 8.20
N PHE A 194 16.37 -6.87 8.06
CA PHE A 194 17.47 -6.95 7.12
C PHE A 194 18.82 -6.68 7.83
N PRO A 195 19.42 -7.69 8.49
CA PRO A 195 20.70 -7.53 9.17
C PRO A 195 21.80 -7.01 8.22
N GLY A 196 22.48 -5.95 8.61
CA GLY A 196 23.48 -5.28 7.76
C GLY A 196 22.89 -4.34 6.70
N TRP A 197 21.58 -4.06 6.77
CA TRP A 197 20.99 -2.91 6.10
C TRP A 197 21.67 -1.63 6.56
N HIS A 198 21.88 -0.72 5.63
CA HIS A 198 22.40 0.61 5.89
C HIS A 198 21.59 1.55 5.01
N PRO A 199 21.38 2.80 5.46
CA PRO A 199 20.77 3.81 4.61
C PRO A 199 21.54 3.91 3.30
N SER A 200 20.87 3.57 2.20
CA SER A 200 21.42 3.83 0.88
C SER A 200 21.34 5.34 0.63
N PRO A 201 22.36 5.96 0.00
CA PRO A 201 22.20 7.32 -0.49
C PRO A 201 20.96 7.40 -1.41
N SER A 202 20.37 8.60 -1.50
CA SER A 202 19.17 8.84 -2.29
C SER A 202 19.29 8.26 -3.71
N PRO A 203 18.17 7.88 -4.35
CA PRO A 203 18.15 7.20 -5.63
C PRO A 203 19.15 7.80 -6.62
N SER A 204 20.12 7.02 -7.08
CA SER A 204 21.00 7.47 -8.16
C SER A 204 20.15 7.67 -9.42
N HIS A 205 20.47 8.68 -10.24
CA HIS A 205 19.81 8.93 -11.53
C HIS A 205 19.92 7.77 -12.54
N SER A 206 20.55 6.66 -12.17
CA SER A 206 20.57 5.45 -12.99
C SER A 206 19.19 4.80 -12.97
N SER A 207 18.70 4.41 -14.15
CA SER A 207 17.47 3.66 -14.28
C SER A 207 17.47 2.44 -13.34
N PRO A 208 16.41 2.23 -12.54
CA PRO A 208 16.33 1.07 -11.66
C PRO A 208 16.41 -0.22 -12.49
N SER A 209 16.97 -1.27 -11.87
CA SER A 209 16.95 -2.62 -12.45
C SER A 209 15.49 -3.01 -12.73
N PRO A 210 15.17 -3.67 -13.86
CA PRO A 210 13.81 -4.10 -14.17
C PRO A 210 13.34 -5.28 -13.29
N SER A 211 14.08 -5.62 -12.25
CA SER A 211 13.79 -6.69 -11.32
C SER A 211 14.17 -6.29 -9.89
N PRO A 212 13.51 -6.86 -8.87
CA PRO A 212 13.90 -6.68 -7.47
C PRO A 212 15.37 -7.10 -7.24
N PRO A 213 16.08 -6.46 -6.29
CA PRO A 213 17.48 -6.78 -6.01
C PRO A 213 17.64 -8.15 -5.33
N ASP A 214 18.79 -8.80 -5.57
CA ASP A 214 19.13 -10.07 -4.91
C ASP A 214 19.34 -9.91 -3.39
N LYS A 215 19.84 -8.74 -2.96
CA LYS A 215 20.08 -8.44 -1.54
C LYS A 215 18.81 -7.85 -0.90
N PRO A 216 18.21 -8.52 0.11
CA PRO A 216 17.03 -8.02 0.81
C PRO A 216 17.24 -6.62 1.38
N GLY A 217 16.24 -5.75 1.21
CA GLY A 217 16.22 -4.37 1.70
C GLY A 217 17.14 -3.39 0.96
N ALA A 218 17.95 -3.83 -0.02
CA ALA A 218 18.91 -2.97 -0.71
C ALA A 218 18.26 -1.90 -1.60
N ASN A 219 16.99 -2.09 -1.96
CA ASN A 219 16.18 -1.16 -2.76
C ASN A 219 15.24 -0.27 -1.92
N ILE A 220 15.41 -0.26 -0.59
CA ILE A 220 14.61 0.59 0.30
C ILE A 220 15.35 1.89 0.59
N HIS A 221 14.70 3.02 0.32
CA HIS A 221 15.17 4.36 0.65
C HIS A 221 14.27 4.99 1.71
N VAL A 222 14.87 5.43 2.82
CA VAL A 222 14.14 6.10 3.92
C VAL A 222 14.36 7.59 3.80
N GLU A 223 13.30 8.32 3.46
CA GLU A 223 13.36 9.76 3.19
C GLU A 223 12.37 10.54 4.08
N GLU A 224 12.73 11.77 4.42
CA GLU A 224 11.79 12.70 5.04
C GLU A 224 10.79 13.19 4.00
N LEU A 225 9.50 13.20 4.35
CA LEU A 225 8.48 13.88 3.57
C LEU A 225 7.38 14.40 4.51
N ASP A 226 7.52 15.67 4.90
CA ASP A 226 6.46 16.41 5.60
C ASP A 226 5.52 17.03 4.56
N TRP A 227 4.26 16.57 4.52
CA TRP A 227 3.25 17.06 3.59
C TRP A 227 3.03 18.57 3.67
N THR A 228 3.26 19.17 4.83
CA THR A 228 3.06 20.61 5.06
C THR A 228 4.24 21.46 4.61
N ALA A 229 5.39 20.82 4.34
CA ALA A 229 6.57 21.49 3.84
C ALA A 229 6.48 21.70 2.32
N ARG A 230 7.36 22.55 1.79
CA ARG A 230 7.31 22.91 0.37
C ARG A 230 7.86 21.77 -0.50
N PRO A 231 7.17 21.33 -1.56
CA PRO A 231 7.55 20.14 -2.33
C PRO A 231 8.97 20.15 -2.92
N HIS A 232 9.51 21.32 -3.28
CA HIS A 232 10.88 21.44 -3.82
C HIS A 232 11.97 20.98 -2.84
N LEU A 233 11.69 20.91 -1.53
CA LEU A 233 12.62 20.37 -0.54
C LEU A 233 12.83 18.85 -0.71
N PHE A 234 11.92 18.18 -1.42
CA PHE A 234 11.87 16.74 -1.58
C PHE A 234 12.02 16.31 -3.04
N SER A 235 12.51 17.19 -3.93
CA SER A 235 12.64 16.90 -5.37
C SER A 235 13.52 15.70 -5.69
N HIS A 236 14.39 15.29 -4.75
CA HIS A 236 15.20 14.07 -4.88
C HIS A 236 14.36 12.79 -4.80
N ILE A 237 13.23 12.80 -4.10
CA ILE A 237 12.30 11.65 -3.99
C ILE A 237 11.72 11.30 -5.36
N THR A 238 11.40 12.33 -6.14
CA THR A 238 10.86 12.21 -7.50
C THR A 238 11.94 12.32 -8.58
N ALA A 239 13.22 12.17 -8.22
CA ALA A 239 14.33 12.15 -9.19
C ALA A 239 14.21 10.96 -10.16
N LEU A 240 13.55 9.88 -9.71
CA LEU A 240 13.08 8.79 -10.54
C LEU A 240 11.54 8.80 -10.57
N PRO A 241 10.90 8.50 -11.72
CA PRO A 241 9.45 8.45 -11.79
C PRO A 241 8.88 7.42 -10.81
N VAL A 242 7.88 7.82 -10.04
CA VAL A 242 7.11 6.97 -9.12
C VAL A 242 5.98 6.32 -9.90
N ASP A 243 5.87 5.00 -9.85
CA ASP A 243 4.80 4.26 -10.55
C ASP A 243 3.55 4.15 -9.67
N LEU A 244 3.74 3.97 -8.36
CA LEU A 244 2.65 3.82 -7.40
C LEU A 244 2.95 4.58 -6.10
N ILE A 245 1.98 5.38 -5.67
CA ILE A 245 1.93 5.98 -4.33
C ILE A 245 1.07 5.08 -3.43
N LEU A 246 1.56 4.78 -2.23
CA LEU A 246 0.78 4.13 -1.17
C LEU A 246 0.51 5.16 -0.07
N ALA A 247 -0.76 5.30 0.34
CA ALA A 247 -1.16 6.04 1.52
C ALA A 247 -2.16 5.20 2.33
N VAL A 248 -1.70 4.66 3.45
CA VAL A 248 -2.48 3.69 4.25
C VAL A 248 -2.74 4.26 5.64
N ASP A 249 -4.02 4.42 5.97
CA ASP A 249 -4.55 5.04 7.19
C ASP A 249 -4.03 6.47 7.48
N CYS A 250 -3.77 7.22 6.41
CA CYS A 250 -3.25 8.60 6.46
C CYS A 250 -4.33 9.69 6.65
N ILE A 251 -5.62 9.31 6.56
CA ILE A 251 -6.77 10.25 6.55
C ILE A 251 -7.43 10.24 7.92
N TYR A 252 -6.92 11.08 8.83
CA TYR A 252 -7.41 11.14 10.23
C TYR A 252 -7.47 12.56 10.81
N ASN A 253 -6.74 13.51 10.23
CA ASN A 253 -6.68 14.90 10.70
C ASN A 253 -7.06 15.86 9.57
N PRO A 254 -8.23 16.53 9.62
CA PRO A 254 -8.69 17.47 8.61
C PRO A 254 -7.65 18.51 8.20
N ALA A 255 -6.86 19.01 9.16
CA ALA A 255 -5.85 20.04 8.92
C ALA A 255 -4.72 19.59 7.97
N LEU A 256 -4.54 18.28 7.77
CA LEU A 256 -3.51 17.71 6.90
C LEU A 256 -4.03 17.35 5.50
N LEU A 257 -5.35 17.31 5.28
CA LEU A 257 -5.92 16.83 4.02
C LEU A 257 -5.50 17.66 2.80
N PRO A 258 -5.50 19.01 2.85
CA PRO A 258 -5.03 19.80 1.71
C PRO A 258 -3.56 19.50 1.36
N ALA A 259 -2.71 19.38 2.38
CA ALA A 259 -1.28 19.10 2.24
C ALA A 259 -1.00 17.69 1.69
N LEU A 260 -1.77 16.69 2.14
CA LEU A 260 -1.70 15.33 1.62
C LEU A 260 -2.09 15.29 0.14
N VAL A 261 -3.19 15.95 -0.25
CA VAL A 261 -3.64 16.01 -1.65
C VAL A 261 -2.64 16.78 -2.53
N ASP A 262 -2.05 17.87 -2.04
CA ASP A 262 -0.97 18.59 -2.71
C ASP A 262 0.26 17.70 -2.94
N THR A 263 0.58 16.84 -1.98
CA THR A 263 1.69 15.88 -2.10
C THR A 263 1.39 14.83 -3.17
N LEU A 264 0.17 14.24 -3.19
CA LEU A 264 -0.25 13.32 -4.25
C LEU A 264 -0.10 13.98 -5.63
N ASP A 265 -0.60 15.21 -5.77
CA ASP A 265 -0.56 15.98 -7.02
C ASP A 265 0.86 16.25 -7.49
N TRP A 266 1.75 16.65 -6.58
CA TRP A 266 3.15 16.93 -6.88
C TRP A 266 3.93 15.69 -7.34
N VAL A 267 3.71 14.54 -6.68
CA VAL A 267 4.36 13.29 -7.08
C VAL A 267 3.86 12.86 -8.47
N ALA A 268 2.54 12.92 -8.70
CA ALA A 268 1.95 12.55 -9.98
C ALA A 268 2.35 13.50 -11.12
N ASP A 269 2.47 14.81 -10.86
CA ASP A 269 2.95 15.76 -11.87
C ASP A 269 4.44 15.54 -12.23
N SER A 270 5.19 14.83 -11.37
CA SER A 270 6.60 14.48 -11.61
C SER A 270 6.79 13.17 -12.41
N GLY A 271 5.74 12.37 -12.60
CA GLY A 271 5.79 11.08 -13.28
C GLY A 271 4.57 10.82 -14.17
N ALA A 272 4.80 10.59 -15.47
CA ALA A 272 3.70 10.24 -16.36
C ALA A 272 3.13 8.85 -15.99
N GLY A 273 1.85 8.80 -15.61
CA GLY A 273 1.14 7.55 -15.31
C GLY A 273 1.24 7.06 -13.86
N THR A 274 1.69 7.90 -12.91
CA THR A 274 1.67 7.56 -11.48
C THR A 274 0.24 7.26 -11.01
N GLN A 275 0.08 6.12 -10.32
CA GLN A 275 -1.17 5.74 -9.66
C GLN A 275 -1.05 5.99 -8.16
N ALA A 276 -2.16 6.22 -7.46
CA ALA A 276 -2.21 6.32 -6.01
C ALA A 276 -3.19 5.30 -5.45
N LEU A 277 -2.73 4.44 -4.55
CA LEU A 277 -3.56 3.52 -3.78
C LEU A 277 -3.73 4.10 -2.37
N VAL A 278 -4.96 4.51 -2.06
CA VAL A 278 -5.34 5.08 -0.78
C VAL A 278 -6.20 4.05 -0.05
N VAL A 279 -5.79 3.67 1.15
CA VAL A 279 -6.50 2.72 2.01
C VAL A 279 -6.73 3.38 3.36
N MET A 280 -7.93 3.30 3.92
CA MET A 280 -8.20 3.83 5.26
C MET A 280 -9.31 3.06 5.97
N GLU A 281 -9.29 3.08 7.30
CA GLU A 281 -10.44 2.66 8.11
C GLU A 281 -11.49 3.79 8.15
N LEU A 282 -12.76 3.45 7.93
CA LEU A 282 -13.87 4.40 7.99
C LEU A 282 -14.13 4.81 9.45
N ARG A 283 -13.76 6.03 9.81
CA ARG A 283 -13.90 6.55 11.18
C ARG A 283 -14.80 7.77 11.30
N GLN A 284 -14.67 8.73 10.40
CA GLN A 284 -15.39 10.01 10.46
C GLN A 284 -15.82 10.46 9.05
N GLU A 285 -17.13 10.53 8.84
CA GLU A 285 -17.73 10.86 7.53
C GLU A 285 -17.22 12.18 6.97
N ASP A 286 -17.14 13.21 7.80
CA ASP A 286 -16.73 14.56 7.36
C ASP A 286 -15.29 14.61 6.87
N VAL A 287 -14.39 13.87 7.53
CA VAL A 287 -12.98 13.78 7.13
C VAL A 287 -12.82 13.06 5.80
N VAL A 288 -13.57 11.97 5.61
CA VAL A 288 -13.59 11.22 4.34
C VAL A 288 -14.13 12.08 3.21
N ARG A 289 -15.26 12.77 3.45
CA ARG A 289 -15.89 13.67 2.49
C ARG A 289 -14.95 14.80 2.05
N GLU A 290 -14.32 15.47 3.01
CA GLU A 290 -13.39 16.55 2.74
C GLU A 290 -12.19 16.07 1.91
N PHE A 291 -11.61 14.92 2.26
CA PHE A 291 -10.51 14.32 1.51
C PHE A 291 -10.90 14.03 0.05
N LEU A 292 -12.02 13.35 -0.17
CA LEU A 292 -12.48 13.01 -1.52
C LEU A 292 -12.79 14.27 -2.35
N ALA A 293 -13.46 15.25 -1.75
CA ALA A 293 -13.76 16.51 -2.43
C ALA A 293 -12.48 17.24 -2.87
N LEU A 294 -11.47 17.31 -1.99
CA LEU A 294 -10.17 17.90 -2.31
C LEU A 294 -9.45 17.11 -3.42
N TRP A 295 -9.46 15.79 -3.35
CA TRP A 295 -8.75 14.93 -4.29
C TRP A 295 -9.36 14.96 -5.69
N LEU A 296 -10.69 14.85 -5.79
CA LEU A 296 -11.46 14.97 -7.04
C LEU A 296 -11.26 16.35 -7.67
N ALA A 297 -11.25 17.43 -6.87
CA ALA A 297 -11.04 18.79 -7.36
C ALA A 297 -9.66 19.00 -8.02
N ARG A 298 -8.68 18.13 -7.78
CA ARG A 298 -7.37 18.14 -8.47
C ARG A 298 -7.39 17.45 -9.83
N GLY A 299 -8.54 16.93 -10.26
CA GLY A 299 -8.72 16.28 -11.56
C GLY A 299 -8.21 14.84 -11.59
N TRP A 300 -8.17 14.19 -10.43
CA TRP A 300 -7.89 12.76 -10.33
C TRP A 300 -9.13 11.96 -10.73
N GLU A 301 -8.94 10.92 -11.52
CA GLU A 301 -9.94 9.88 -11.69
C GLU A 301 -9.79 8.89 -10.53
N VAL A 302 -10.75 8.91 -9.61
CA VAL A 302 -10.75 8.07 -8.40
C VAL A 302 -11.74 6.93 -8.58
N ARG A 303 -11.31 5.70 -8.32
CA ARG A 303 -12.17 4.51 -8.34
C ARG A 303 -12.11 3.77 -7.01
N ARG A 304 -13.26 3.40 -6.44
CA ARG A 304 -13.36 2.51 -5.28
C ARG A 304 -13.12 1.06 -5.73
N VAL A 305 -12.26 0.34 -5.03
CA VAL A 305 -12.02 -1.10 -5.22
C VAL A 305 -12.92 -1.87 -4.25
N GLU A 306 -13.77 -2.73 -4.78
CA GLU A 306 -14.69 -3.51 -3.96
C GLU A 306 -14.09 -4.83 -3.49
N GLY A 307 -14.50 -5.30 -2.32
CA GLY A 307 -14.22 -6.66 -1.84
C GLY A 307 -12.75 -6.98 -1.50
N LEU A 308 -11.83 -6.02 -1.59
CA LEU A 308 -10.41 -6.26 -1.31
C LEU A 308 -10.12 -6.43 0.19
N LEU A 309 -10.74 -5.60 1.04
CA LEU A 309 -10.60 -5.60 2.49
C LEU A 309 -11.97 -5.72 3.16
N GLY A 310 -11.98 -5.95 4.47
CA GLY A 310 -13.23 -6.01 5.26
C GLY A 310 -14.02 -4.69 5.22
N GLY A 311 -15.33 -4.76 5.49
CA GLY A 311 -16.28 -3.64 5.27
C GLY A 311 -16.03 -2.36 6.07
N ARG A 312 -15.12 -2.39 7.06
CA ARG A 312 -14.66 -1.20 7.80
C ARG A 312 -13.59 -0.39 7.08
N TYR A 313 -13.00 -0.93 6.02
CA TYR A 313 -11.99 -0.27 5.22
C TYR A 313 -12.56 0.17 3.88
N VAL A 314 -11.98 1.22 3.32
CA VAL A 314 -12.17 1.62 1.94
C VAL A 314 -10.82 1.65 1.23
N VAL A 315 -10.85 1.27 -0.04
CA VAL A 315 -9.69 1.23 -0.93
C VAL A 315 -10.03 2.03 -2.17
N TRP A 316 -9.29 3.10 -2.43
CA TRP A 316 -9.41 3.88 -3.66
C TRP A 316 -8.13 3.81 -4.48
N VAL A 317 -8.32 3.81 -5.79
CA VAL A 317 -7.25 3.96 -6.77
C VAL A 317 -7.48 5.27 -7.51
N GLY A 318 -6.54 6.21 -7.35
CA GLY A 318 -6.49 7.43 -8.12
C GLY A 318 -5.53 7.30 -9.29
N CYS A 319 -5.95 7.78 -10.46
CA CYS A 319 -5.08 7.99 -11.62
C CYS A 319 -5.24 9.43 -12.10
N LYS A 320 -4.17 10.03 -12.61
CA LYS A 320 -4.23 11.36 -13.22
C LYS A 320 -3.58 11.32 -14.59
N GLU A 321 -4.29 11.81 -15.59
CA GLU A 321 -3.72 12.01 -16.93
C GLU A 321 -2.61 13.06 -16.85
N ALA A 322 -1.49 12.80 -17.52
CA ALA A 322 -0.38 13.74 -17.55
C ALA A 322 -0.88 15.08 -18.13
N ARG A 323 -0.68 16.18 -17.40
CA ARG A 323 -1.02 17.51 -17.92
C ARG A 323 -0.25 17.71 -19.22
N ALA A 324 -0.96 17.83 -20.34
CA ALA A 324 -0.37 18.21 -21.62
C ALA A 324 0.40 19.51 -21.37
N GLY A 325 1.74 19.44 -21.48
CA GLY A 325 2.60 20.57 -21.17
C GLY A 325 2.11 21.80 -21.92
N LYS A 326 1.89 22.90 -21.19
CA LYS A 326 1.76 24.21 -21.84
C LYS A 326 3.05 24.41 -22.63
N GLY A 327 2.97 24.23 -23.95
CA GLY A 327 4.03 24.61 -24.86
C GLY A 327 4.39 26.05 -24.52
N GLY A 328 5.63 26.26 -24.09
CA GLY A 328 6.15 27.59 -23.91
C GLY A 328 6.16 28.27 -25.27
N ASP A 329 5.16 29.13 -25.52
CA ASP A 329 5.31 30.21 -26.47
C ASP A 329 6.38 31.15 -25.91
N VAL A 330 7.62 30.88 -26.30
CA VAL A 330 8.68 31.87 -26.33
C VAL A 330 8.60 32.51 -27.71
N GLN A 331 7.93 33.67 -27.77
CA GLN A 331 8.22 34.69 -28.77
C GLN A 331 9.10 35.76 -28.15
#